data_AF-A0A136A319-F1
#
_entry.id   AF-A0A136A319-F1
#
_cell.length_a   1.000
_cell.length_b   1.000
_cell.length_c   1.000
_cell.angle_alpha   90.00
_cell.angle_beta   90.00
_cell.angle_gamma   90.00
#
_symmetry.space_group_name_H-M   'P 1'
#
loop_
_entity.id
_entity.type
_entity.pdbx_description
1 polymer ?
#
loop_
_entity_poly.entity_id
_entity_poly.type
_entity_poly.pdbx_seq_one_letter_code
_entity_poly.pdbx_strand_id
1 'polypeptide(L)' 'MNLLRQAVEAVEDAVGWAKLGAIGTHISNHASFDQRNYGFKKLSNLFASIDLFEMKISNSSHMWVRDKRRAR' A
#
# COMPACT_ATOMS: atom_id res chain seq x y z
N MET A 1 -15.63 1.69 -1.96
CA MET A 1 -14.71 0.58 -1.63
C MET A 1 -13.27 0.99 -1.95
N ASN A 2 -12.63 1.73 -1.04
CA ASN A 2 -11.32 2.38 -1.29
C ASN A 2 -10.30 2.13 -0.16
N LEU A 3 -10.45 1.09 0.66
CA LEU A 3 -9.61 0.89 1.86
C LEU A 3 -8.10 1.01 1.57
N LEU A 4 -7.61 0.30 0.55
CA LEU A 4 -6.18 0.33 0.20
C LEU A 4 -5.73 1.71 -0.30
N ARG A 5 -6.57 2.40 -1.09
CA ARG A 5 -6.29 3.76 -1.57
C ARG A 5 -6.28 4.74 -0.41
N GLN A 6 -7.28 4.69 0.47
CA GLN A 6 -7.37 5.55 1.64
C GLN A 6 -6.18 5.34 2.59
N ALA A 7 -5.75 4.09 2.77
CA ALA A 7 -4.59 3.80 3.60
C ALA A 7 -3.28 4.32 2.99
N VAL A 8 -3.12 4.25 1.66
CA VAL A 8 -2.01 4.89 0.96
C VAL A 8 -2.06 6.41 1.14
N GLU A 9 -3.21 7.03 0.85
CA GLU A 9 -3.42 8.48 0.97
C GLU A 9 -3.22 9.00 2.40
N ALA A 10 -3.51 8.20 3.42
CA ALA A 10 -3.35 8.58 4.82
C ALA A 10 -1.88 8.60 5.28
N VAL A 11 -0.99 7.91 4.58
CA VAL A 11 0.41 7.73 5.00
C VAL A 11 1.42 8.06 3.88
N GLU A 12 0.96 8.67 2.79
CA GLU A 12 1.82 9.15 1.71
C GLU A 12 2.64 10.36 2.14
N ASP A 13 3.86 10.45 1.62
CA ASP A 13 4.71 11.62 1.77
C ASP A 13 4.32 12.73 0.78
N ALA A 14 5.05 13.84 0.81
CA ALA A 14 4.80 14.99 -0.06
C ALA A 14 4.95 14.70 -1.57
N VAL A 15 5.56 13.57 -1.94
CA VAL A 15 5.73 13.14 -3.34
C VAL A 15 4.82 11.94 -3.69
N GLY A 16 3.84 11.65 -2.83
CA GLY A 16 2.80 10.64 -3.03
C GLY A 16 3.25 9.20 -2.78
N TRP A 17 4.41 8.99 -2.15
CA TRP A 17 4.90 7.65 -1.83
C TRP A 17 4.62 7.29 -0.37
N ALA A 18 4.08 6.10 -0.16
CA ALA A 18 3.77 5.56 1.15
C ALA A 18 4.59 4.31 1.44
N LYS A 19 5.13 4.18 2.67
CA LYS A 19 5.83 2.96 3.10
C LYS A 19 4.83 1.82 3.25
N LEU A 20 5.10 0.66 2.65
CA LEU A 20 4.22 -0.52 2.75
C LEU A 20 3.95 -0.94 4.20
N GLY A 21 4.98 -0.84 5.06
CA GLY A 21 4.82 -1.11 6.50
C GLY A 21 3.83 -0.17 7.17
N ALA A 22 3.90 1.13 6.87
CA ALA A 22 2.99 2.14 7.43
C ALA A 22 1.54 1.91 6.94
N ILE A 23 1.37 1.56 5.66
CA ILE A 23 0.07 1.18 5.09
C ILE A 23 -0.51 -0.02 5.85
N GLY A 24 0.29 -1.07 6.07
CA GLY A 24 -0.14 -2.25 6.81
C GLY A 24 -0.57 -1.94 8.25
N THR A 25 0.21 -1.13 8.97
CA THR A 25 -0.14 -0.67 10.33
C THR A 25 -1.42 0.15 10.33
N HIS A 26 -1.58 1.10 9.40
CA HIS A 26 -2.79 1.92 9.30
C HIS A 26 -4.03 1.05 9.04
N ILE A 27 -3.97 0.15 8.06
CA ILE A 27 -5.07 -0.76 7.74
C ILE A 27 -5.45 -1.63 8.95
N SER A 28 -4.47 -2.20 9.64
CA SER A 28 -4.71 -3.06 10.81
C SER A 28 -5.36 -2.32 11.98
N ASN A 29 -5.10 -1.02 12.13
CA ASN A 29 -5.67 -0.20 13.20
C ASN A 29 -7.08 0.31 12.88
N HIS A 30 -7.43 0.43 11.59
CA HIS A 30 -8.69 1.04 11.15
C HIS A 30 -9.69 0.05 10.56
N ALA A 31 -9.28 -1.18 10.26
CA ALA A 31 -10.15 -2.20 9.70
C ALA A 31 -9.72 -3.62 10.10
N SER A 32 -10.70 -4.52 10.21
CA SER A 32 -10.46 -5.98 10.28
C SER A 32 -10.08 -6.50 8.89
N PHE A 33 -8.88 -6.17 8.46
CA PHE A 33 -8.36 -6.53 7.14
C PHE A 33 -7.29 -7.62 7.27
N ASP A 34 -7.39 -8.64 6.42
CA ASP A 34 -6.37 -9.67 6.25
C ASP A 34 -6.18 -9.97 4.76
N GLN A 35 -4.97 -9.78 4.25
CA GLN A 35 -4.62 -10.06 2.85
C GLN A 35 -4.82 -11.54 2.46
N ARG A 36 -4.84 -12.46 3.44
CA ARG A 36 -5.06 -13.89 3.22
C ARG A 36 -6.49 -14.19 2.77
N ASN A 37 -7.45 -13.36 3.16
CA ASN A 37 -8.83 -13.45 2.68
C ASN A 37 -8.94 -13.16 1.17
N TYR A 38 -7.90 -12.55 0.58
CA TYR A 38 -7.78 -12.25 -0.84
C TYR A 38 -6.78 -13.19 -1.55
N GLY A 39 -6.31 -14.25 -0.89
CA GLY A 39 -5.38 -15.23 -1.46
C GLY A 39 -3.90 -14.83 -1.42
N PHE A 40 -3.54 -13.74 -0.73
CA PHE A 40 -2.17 -13.26 -0.67
C PHE A 40 -1.50 -13.58 0.67
N LYS A 41 -0.29 -14.16 0.62
CA LYS A 41 0.54 -14.40 1.82
C LYS A 41 1.14 -13.12 2.39
N LYS A 42 1.42 -12.13 1.54
CA LYS A 42 2.05 -10.86 1.90
C LYS A 42 1.25 -9.70 1.36
N LEU A 43 1.17 -8.62 2.14
CA LEU A 43 0.54 -7.36 1.72
C LEU A 43 1.18 -6.82 0.43
N SER A 44 2.50 -6.97 0.29
CA SER A 44 3.24 -6.61 -0.92
C SER A 44 2.69 -7.27 -2.18
N ASN A 45 2.31 -8.56 -2.08
CA ASN A 45 1.83 -9.32 -3.24
C ASN A 45 0.41 -8.88 -3.63
N LEU A 46 -0.41 -8.53 -2.64
CA LEU A 46 -1.72 -7.94 -2.90
C LEU A 46 -1.57 -6.62 -3.68
N PHE A 47 -0.76 -5.69 -3.20
CA PHE A 47 -0.52 -4.43 -3.92
C PHE A 47 0.09 -4.65 -5.31
N ALA A 48 1.03 -5.58 -5.46
CA ALA A 48 1.65 -5.89 -6.74
C ALA A 48 0.66 -6.49 -7.76
N SER A 49 -0.39 -7.16 -7.29
CA SER A 49 -1.45 -7.70 -8.16
C SER A 49 -2.46 -6.66 -8.63
N ILE A 50 -2.45 -5.46 -8.04
CA ILE A 50 -3.41 -4.41 -8.34
C ILE A 50 -2.74 -3.37 -9.25
N ASP A 51 -3.22 -3.28 -10.50
CA ASP A 51 -2.64 -2.39 -11.50
C ASP A 51 -2.84 -0.89 -11.21
N LEU A 52 -3.57 -0.54 -10.16
CA LEU A 52 -3.79 0.84 -9.73
C LEU A 52 -2.61 1.43 -8.96
N PHE A 53 -1.69 0.59 -8.49
CA PHE A 53 -0.58 1.02 -7.65
C PHE A 53 0.76 0.85 -8.36
N GLU A 54 1.67 1.78 -8.08
CA GLU A 54 3.07 1.68 -8.42
C GLU A 54 3.84 1.20 -7.17
N MET A 55 4.82 0.32 -7.35
CA MET A 55 5.64 -0.20 -6.26
C MET A 55 7.12 -0.04 -6.57
N LYS A 56 7.89 0.34 -5.55
CA LYS A 56 9.36 0.36 -5.62
C LYS A 56 9.99 -0.16 -4.34
N ILE A 57 11.22 -0.64 -4.47
CA ILE A 57 12.08 -1.02 -3.35
C ILE A 57 13.19 0.03 -3.26
N SER A 58 13.39 0.60 -2.08
CA SER A 58 14.50 1.53 -1.83
C SER A 58 15.82 0.77 -1.59
N ASN A 59 16.95 1.48 -1.66
CA ASN A 59 18.28 0.91 -1.36
C ASN A 59 18.38 0.30 0.05
N SER A 60 17.52 0.72 0.98
CA SER A 60 17.41 0.15 2.33
C SER A 60 16.43 -1.02 2.43
N SER A 61 16.06 -1.66 1.31
CA SER A 61 15.10 -2.77 1.22
C SER A 61 13.67 -2.45 1.69
N HIS A 62 13.34 -1.18 1.99
CA HIS A 62 11.97 -0.79 2.28
C HIS A 62 11.13 -0.74 1.00
N MET A 63 9.94 -1.33 1.05
CA MET A 63 8.94 -1.26 -0.02
C MET A 63 8.07 -0.02 0.12
N TRP A 64 7.82 0.61 -1.02
CA TRP A 64 7.01 1.80 -1.16
C TRP A 64 5.92 1.59 -2.19
N VAL A 65 4.77 2.22 -1.97
CA VAL A 65 3.58 2.14 -2.81
C VAL A 65 3.10 3.56 -3.11
N ARG A 66 2.62 3.80 -4.32
CA ARG A 66 1.97 5.04 -4.74
C ARG A 66 0.73 4.73 -5.56
N ASP A 67 -0.34 5.51 -5.40
CA ASP A 67 -1.49 5.44 -6.29
C ASP A 67 -1.14 6.09 -7.64
N LYS A 68 -1.25 5.34 -8.75
CA LYS A 68 -0.95 5.85 -10.10
C LYS A 68 -1.79 7.07 -10.46
N ARG A 69 -2.98 7.23 -9.88
CA ARG A 69 -3.85 8.41 -10.08
C ARG A 69 -3.19 9.70 -9.61
N ARG A 70 -2.35 9.63 -8.56
CA ARG A 70 -1.68 10.78 -7.92
C ARG A 70 -0.28 11.04 -8.47
N ALA A 71 0.20 10.21 -9.40
CA ALA A 71 1.50 10.39 -10.04
C ALA A 71 1.49 11.40 -11.20
N ARG A 72 0.40 12.15 -11.38
CA ARG A 72 0.18 13.14 -12.46
C ARG A 72 0.47 14.56 -12.01
#